data_AF-A0A2D6P8Y7-F1
#
_entry.id   AF-A0A2D6P8Y7-F1
#
_cell.length_a   1.000
_cell.length_b   1.000
_cell.length_c   1.000
_cell.angle_alpha   90.00
_cell.angle_beta   90.00
_cell.angle_gamma   90.00
#
_symmetry.space_group_name_H-M   'P 1'
#
loop_
_entity.id
_entity.type
_entity.pdbx_description
1 polymer ?
#
loop_
_entity_poly.entity_id
_entity_poly.type
_entity_poly.pdbx_seq_one_letter_code
_entity_poly.pdbx_strand_id
1 'polypeptide(L)'
;MATAKDTKMQENGSRLFFEGFIEKGKEPTIGFIEKNAYPDMPAMWYQHYQLQAKALKKYLGNNRGYTYSRDEGIMPFIEKLAAQKMGVSTKDRWNPMDIIMVKKDKESKIRSKIKDISDRPLPKDEKLILLNQYMADLLTKKDMIPISLKALAKSAKEAKLEEANMGANKTIKYRLKPGTLKCDLDMTNPPLFDTGEFSFGMFANNDQIRVQVRSFRYSKPTTKPQTDLTPQGGGAKLSKASTAAIDPFLAKLGLQAPPSIVQDPMISINGHFSKAQIKFWVDFFNQIKDYKIDGEKVDYDFPFELGNKKSSFEKNLKYGLKNCGKDPNALGRITSKLFTLRYIEIYYKISQKKKFKEWLETLYLGAKKEFSDLNGPFIKIF
;
A
#
# COMPACT_ATOMS: atom_id res chain seq x y z
N MET A 1 3.41 22.49 -10.44
CA MET A 1 2.86 21.12 -10.54
C MET A 1 2.74 20.80 -12.02
N ALA A 2 3.18 19.62 -12.47
CA ALA A 2 3.01 19.21 -13.87
C ALA A 2 1.51 19.15 -14.21
N THR A 3 1.13 19.69 -15.36
CA THR A 3 -0.25 19.64 -15.86
C THR A 3 -0.53 18.27 -16.49
N ALA A 4 -1.81 17.92 -16.68
CA ALA A 4 -2.18 16.69 -17.41
C ALA A 4 -1.62 16.65 -18.84
N LYS A 5 -1.41 17.83 -19.45
CA LYS A 5 -0.75 17.99 -20.75
C LYS A 5 0.73 17.59 -20.68
N ASP A 6 1.43 18.04 -19.64
CA ASP A 6 2.85 17.69 -19.42
C ASP A 6 3.02 16.18 -19.19
N THR A 7 2.13 15.56 -18.43
CA THR A 7 2.16 14.10 -18.19
C THR A 7 1.99 13.32 -19.50
N LYS A 8 1.02 13.69 -20.35
CA LYS A 8 0.83 13.06 -21.66
C LYS A 8 2.06 13.18 -22.57
N MET A 9 2.72 14.32 -22.56
CA MET A 9 3.95 14.54 -23.35
C MET A 9 5.09 13.65 -22.85
N GLN A 10 5.24 13.53 -21.52
CA GLN A 10 6.27 12.70 -20.89
C GLN A 10 6.11 11.21 -21.23
N GLU A 11 4.89 10.71 -21.16
CA GLU A 11 4.54 9.32 -21.48
C GLU A 11 4.74 9.02 -22.97
N ASN A 12 4.31 9.93 -23.86
CA ASN A 12 4.52 9.76 -25.30
C ASN A 12 5.99 9.86 -25.71
N GLY A 13 6.79 10.69 -25.04
CA GLY A 13 8.24 10.71 -25.21
C GLY A 13 8.86 9.36 -24.86
N SER A 14 8.47 8.77 -23.73
CA SER A 14 8.90 7.42 -23.32
C SER A 14 8.48 6.36 -24.35
N ARG A 15 7.21 6.42 -24.81
CA ARG A 15 6.65 5.51 -25.81
C ARG A 15 7.48 5.49 -27.11
N LEU A 16 7.75 6.67 -27.67
CA LEU A 16 8.56 6.82 -28.89
C LEU A 16 10.00 6.36 -28.67
N PHE A 17 10.58 6.68 -27.51
CA PHE A 17 11.94 6.27 -27.17
C PHE A 17 12.06 4.75 -27.09
N PHE A 18 11.13 4.10 -26.39
CA PHE A 18 11.09 2.64 -26.26
C PHE A 18 10.97 1.97 -27.62
N GLU A 19 10.04 2.45 -28.47
CA GLU A 19 9.85 1.93 -29.82
C GLU A 19 11.13 2.04 -30.65
N GLY A 20 11.77 3.21 -30.70
CA GLY A 20 13.02 3.38 -31.46
C GLY A 20 14.16 2.50 -30.94
N PHE A 21 14.37 2.49 -29.62
CA PHE A 21 15.52 1.83 -29.04
C PHE A 21 15.41 0.29 -28.98
N ILE A 22 14.19 -0.23 -28.74
CA ILE A 22 13.94 -1.67 -28.62
C ILE A 22 13.75 -2.30 -30.00
N GLU A 23 12.91 -1.70 -30.86
CA GLU A 23 12.59 -2.30 -32.16
C GLU A 23 13.70 -2.05 -33.18
N LYS A 24 14.22 -0.81 -33.24
CA LYS A 24 15.17 -0.38 -34.28
C LYS A 24 16.63 -0.42 -33.80
N GLY A 25 16.86 -0.63 -32.50
CA GLY A 25 18.20 -0.61 -31.92
C GLY A 25 18.86 0.76 -31.90
N LYS A 26 18.10 1.84 -32.15
CA LYS A 26 18.62 3.22 -32.27
C LYS A 26 17.90 4.13 -31.27
N GLU A 27 18.66 4.89 -30.50
CA GLU A 27 18.10 5.95 -29.65
C GLU A 27 17.49 7.04 -30.54
N PRO A 28 16.21 7.41 -30.38
CA PRO A 28 15.64 8.54 -31.08
C PRO A 28 16.33 9.84 -30.68
N THR A 29 16.51 10.77 -31.63
CA THR A 29 17.13 12.06 -31.35
C THR A 29 16.20 12.98 -30.54
N ILE A 30 16.77 13.95 -29.84
CA ILE A 30 16.02 14.99 -29.11
C ILE A 30 15.00 15.66 -30.04
N GLY A 31 15.45 16.15 -31.21
CA GLY A 31 14.56 16.83 -32.16
C GLY A 31 13.44 15.94 -32.71
N PHE A 32 13.64 14.61 -32.78
CA PHE A 32 12.56 13.69 -33.12
C PHE A 32 11.52 13.62 -32.00
N ILE A 33 11.93 13.52 -30.75
CA ILE A 33 11.02 13.45 -29.60
C ILE A 33 10.27 14.78 -29.43
N GLU A 34 10.96 15.91 -29.59
CA GLU A 34 10.34 17.25 -29.49
C GLU A 34 9.26 17.45 -30.53
N LYS A 35 9.56 17.09 -31.78
CA LYS A 35 8.60 17.21 -32.89
C LYS A 35 7.36 16.33 -32.71
N ASN A 36 7.51 15.13 -32.14
CA ASN A 36 6.47 14.09 -32.19
C ASN A 36 5.76 13.82 -30.86
N ALA A 37 6.27 14.33 -29.73
CA ALA A 37 5.67 14.04 -28.41
C ALA A 37 5.78 15.19 -27.40
N TYR A 38 6.93 15.85 -27.29
CA TYR A 38 7.17 16.82 -26.22
C TYR A 38 7.91 18.06 -26.73
N PRO A 39 7.22 19.05 -27.31
CA PRO A 39 7.83 20.32 -27.71
C PRO A 39 8.57 20.98 -26.56
N ASP A 40 9.76 21.54 -26.83
CA ASP A 40 10.64 22.19 -25.85
C ASP A 40 10.99 21.29 -24.65
N MET A 41 11.29 20.02 -24.93
CA MET A 41 11.53 19.00 -23.91
C MET A 41 12.71 19.38 -23.00
N PRO A 42 12.51 19.46 -21.67
CA PRO A 42 13.62 19.64 -20.75
C PRO A 42 14.63 18.50 -20.85
N ALA A 43 15.93 18.82 -20.92
CA ALA A 43 17.01 17.86 -21.13
C ALA A 43 17.00 16.64 -20.18
N MET A 44 16.52 16.82 -18.93
CA MET A 44 16.41 15.72 -17.97
C MET A 44 15.50 14.58 -18.44
N TRP A 45 14.46 14.90 -19.21
CA TRP A 45 13.51 13.88 -19.69
C TRP A 45 14.13 12.95 -20.71
N TYR A 46 15.01 13.46 -21.57
CA TYR A 46 15.75 12.62 -22.50
C TYR A 46 16.60 11.58 -21.75
N GLN A 47 17.29 12.01 -20.68
CA GLN A 47 18.03 11.10 -19.81
C GLN A 47 17.12 10.07 -19.13
N HIS A 48 15.93 10.49 -18.66
CA HIS A 48 14.96 9.57 -18.07
C HIS A 48 14.54 8.49 -19.08
N TYR A 49 14.23 8.87 -20.32
CA TYR A 49 13.85 7.93 -21.37
C TYR A 49 14.97 6.93 -21.66
N GLN A 50 16.22 7.37 -21.73
CA GLN A 50 17.38 6.49 -21.91
C GLN A 50 17.49 5.45 -20.78
N LEU A 51 17.40 5.89 -19.52
CA LEU A 51 17.53 4.99 -18.36
C LEU A 51 16.38 3.98 -18.30
N GLN A 52 15.15 4.43 -18.52
CA GLN A 52 13.97 3.58 -18.54
C GLN A 52 14.00 2.59 -19.71
N ALA A 53 14.42 3.04 -20.90
CA ALA A 53 14.53 2.19 -22.09
C ALA A 53 15.60 1.10 -21.92
N LYS A 54 16.73 1.43 -21.27
CA LYS A 54 17.78 0.45 -20.93
C LYS A 54 17.28 -0.61 -19.95
N ALA A 55 16.57 -0.20 -18.89
CA ALA A 55 15.96 -1.13 -17.93
C ALA A 55 14.93 -2.05 -18.60
N LEU A 56 14.06 -1.48 -19.44
CA LEU A 56 13.05 -2.23 -20.19
C LEU A 56 13.68 -3.21 -21.19
N LYS A 57 14.69 -2.78 -21.96
CA LYS A 57 15.41 -3.65 -22.89
C LYS A 57 16.09 -4.82 -22.17
N LYS A 58 16.70 -4.57 -21.01
CA LYS A 58 17.27 -5.63 -20.16
C LYS A 58 16.20 -6.64 -19.73
N TYR A 59 15.02 -6.17 -19.33
CA TYR A 59 13.90 -7.03 -18.94
C TYR A 59 13.35 -7.86 -20.12
N LEU A 60 13.24 -7.26 -21.30
CA LEU A 60 12.74 -7.93 -22.51
C LEU A 60 13.72 -8.98 -23.07
N GLY A 61 15.03 -8.77 -22.87
CA GLY A 61 16.06 -9.56 -23.52
C GLY A 61 15.99 -9.41 -25.03
N ASN A 62 15.83 -10.53 -25.75
CA ASN A 62 15.74 -10.54 -27.21
C ASN A 62 14.33 -10.28 -27.76
N ASN A 63 13.34 -10.07 -26.90
CA ASN A 63 11.96 -9.85 -27.34
C ASN A 63 11.78 -8.49 -28.04
N ARG A 64 11.22 -8.53 -29.26
CA ARG A 64 10.84 -7.38 -30.09
C ARG A 64 9.51 -7.65 -30.82
N GLY A 65 9.08 -6.76 -31.69
CA GLY A 65 7.86 -6.90 -32.49
C GLY A 65 6.62 -6.38 -31.79
N TYR A 66 6.75 -5.32 -31.00
CA TYR A 66 5.66 -4.73 -30.23
C TYR A 66 5.00 -3.55 -30.94
N THR A 67 3.69 -3.41 -30.74
CA THR A 67 2.94 -2.15 -30.85
C THR A 67 2.97 -1.45 -29.49
N TYR A 68 3.12 -0.13 -29.49
CA TYR A 68 3.19 0.69 -28.28
C TYR A 68 1.96 1.58 -28.18
N SER A 69 1.12 1.35 -27.17
CA SER A 69 -0.21 1.94 -27.03
C SER A 69 -0.27 2.86 -25.80
N ARG A 70 -0.71 4.11 -25.98
CA ARG A 70 -1.02 5.06 -24.90
C ARG A 70 -2.37 5.73 -25.18
N ASP A 71 -2.39 6.55 -26.23
CA ASP A 71 -3.59 7.29 -26.66
C ASP A 71 -4.48 6.47 -27.59
N GLU A 72 -3.87 5.60 -28.38
CA GLU A 72 -4.52 4.77 -29.39
C GLU A 72 -4.04 3.32 -29.25
N GLY A 73 -4.81 2.38 -29.77
CA GLY A 73 -4.46 0.96 -29.75
C GLY A 73 -5.16 0.18 -28.62
N ILE A 74 -4.47 -0.80 -28.06
CA ILE A 74 -5.06 -1.78 -27.13
C ILE A 74 -5.39 -1.17 -25.77
N MET A 75 -4.66 -0.15 -25.34
CA MET A 75 -4.83 0.47 -24.02
C MET A 75 -6.20 1.14 -23.84
N PRO A 76 -6.63 2.08 -24.71
CA PRO A 76 -7.99 2.63 -24.64
C PRO A 76 -9.09 1.56 -24.76
N PHE A 77 -8.83 0.50 -25.53
CA PHE A 77 -9.78 -0.61 -25.69
C PHE A 77 -9.99 -1.38 -24.38
N ILE A 78 -8.91 -1.72 -23.68
CA ILE A 78 -8.94 -2.40 -22.38
C ILE A 78 -9.59 -1.51 -21.32
N GLU A 79 -9.19 -0.24 -21.24
CA GLU A 79 -9.72 0.73 -20.29
C GLU A 79 -11.23 0.92 -20.45
N LYS A 80 -11.71 1.05 -21.70
CA LYS A 80 -13.13 1.18 -22.00
C LYS A 80 -13.93 -0.04 -21.54
N LEU A 81 -13.48 -1.25 -21.86
CA LEU A 81 -14.19 -2.47 -21.46
C LEU A 81 -14.18 -2.67 -19.95
N ALA A 82 -13.04 -2.42 -19.29
CA ALA A 82 -12.93 -2.57 -17.84
C ALA A 82 -13.87 -1.60 -17.10
N ALA A 83 -13.93 -0.34 -17.56
CA ALA A 83 -14.81 0.67 -16.98
C ALA A 83 -16.30 0.36 -17.21
N GLN A 84 -16.67 0.02 -18.44
CA GLN A 84 -18.08 -0.19 -18.80
C GLN A 84 -18.63 -1.53 -18.28
N LYS A 85 -17.82 -2.59 -18.29
CA LYS A 85 -18.29 -3.97 -18.11
C LYS A 85 -17.68 -4.71 -16.93
N MET A 86 -16.64 -4.20 -16.28
CA MET A 86 -15.87 -4.96 -15.26
C MET A 86 -15.62 -4.17 -13.97
N GLY A 87 -16.47 -3.18 -13.65
CA GLY A 87 -16.48 -2.57 -12.31
C GLY A 87 -15.35 -1.59 -12.02
N VAL A 88 -14.49 -1.27 -12.99
CA VAL A 88 -13.43 -0.28 -12.81
C VAL A 88 -14.03 1.13 -12.78
N SER A 89 -14.00 1.77 -11.61
CA SER A 89 -14.47 3.15 -11.43
C SER A 89 -13.36 4.20 -11.58
N THR A 90 -12.11 3.83 -11.30
CA THR A 90 -10.95 4.72 -11.42
C THR A 90 -9.78 3.93 -11.99
N LYS A 91 -9.33 4.31 -13.19
CA LYS A 91 -8.22 3.66 -13.89
C LYS A 91 -7.00 3.49 -12.99
N ASP A 92 -6.49 4.58 -12.43
CA ASP A 92 -5.23 4.55 -11.67
C ASP A 92 -5.31 3.74 -10.37
N ARG A 93 -6.52 3.47 -9.87
CA ARG A 93 -6.72 2.55 -8.74
C ARG A 93 -6.67 1.09 -9.17
N TRP A 94 -7.13 0.81 -10.38
CA TRP A 94 -7.11 -0.54 -10.96
C TRP A 94 -5.74 -0.90 -11.52
N ASN A 95 -5.23 -0.10 -12.46
CA ASN A 95 -3.96 -0.31 -13.13
C ASN A 95 -3.32 1.05 -13.48
N PRO A 96 -2.19 1.43 -12.85
CA PRO A 96 -1.53 2.72 -13.05
C PRO A 96 -0.64 2.72 -14.31
N MET A 97 -1.03 1.97 -15.34
CA MET A 97 -0.28 1.86 -16.59
C MET A 97 -0.39 3.16 -17.41
N ASP A 98 0.76 3.59 -17.89
CA ASP A 98 0.93 4.76 -18.75
C ASP A 98 1.09 4.34 -20.22
N ILE A 99 1.61 3.14 -20.47
CA ILE A 99 1.82 2.56 -21.81
C ILE A 99 1.49 1.06 -21.75
N ILE A 100 0.91 0.50 -22.82
CA ILE A 100 0.87 -0.95 -23.06
C ILE A 100 1.71 -1.29 -24.29
N MET A 101 2.68 -2.19 -24.13
CA MET A 101 3.30 -2.88 -25.26
C MET A 101 2.55 -4.18 -25.56
N VAL A 102 2.27 -4.48 -26.82
CA VAL A 102 1.63 -5.74 -27.22
C VAL A 102 2.28 -6.31 -28.47
N LYS A 103 2.52 -7.62 -28.53
CA LYS A 103 3.06 -8.28 -29.72
C LYS A 103 2.13 -8.07 -30.92
N LYS A 104 2.68 -7.53 -32.01
CA LYS A 104 1.92 -7.15 -33.22
C LYS A 104 1.08 -8.29 -33.77
N ASP A 105 1.66 -9.49 -33.84
CA ASP A 105 1.04 -10.72 -34.34
C ASP A 105 -0.03 -11.29 -33.38
N LYS A 106 -0.04 -10.86 -32.12
CA LYS A 106 -0.98 -11.38 -31.09
C LYS A 106 -2.09 -10.40 -30.72
N GLU A 107 -1.96 -9.12 -31.07
CA GLU A 107 -2.89 -8.07 -30.61
C GLU A 107 -4.36 -8.39 -30.93
N SER A 108 -4.66 -8.87 -32.15
CA SER A 108 -6.03 -9.22 -32.54
C SER A 108 -6.62 -10.35 -31.68
N LYS A 109 -5.84 -11.41 -31.44
CA LYS A 109 -6.25 -12.54 -30.59
C LYS A 109 -6.45 -12.11 -29.14
N ILE A 110 -5.56 -11.25 -28.63
CA ILE A 110 -5.65 -10.71 -27.27
C ILE A 110 -6.91 -9.87 -27.11
N ARG A 111 -7.20 -8.95 -28.04
CA ARG A 111 -8.43 -8.14 -28.04
C ARG A 111 -9.69 -8.99 -28.07
N SER A 112 -9.71 -10.02 -28.92
CA SER A 112 -10.82 -10.97 -28.99
C SER A 112 -11.06 -11.66 -27.64
N LYS A 113 -10.00 -12.14 -26.98
CA LYS A 113 -10.12 -12.80 -25.67
C LYS A 113 -10.59 -11.85 -24.56
N ILE A 114 -10.12 -10.60 -24.56
CA ILE A 114 -10.57 -9.58 -23.60
C ILE A 114 -12.05 -9.25 -23.82
N LYS A 115 -12.48 -9.15 -25.09
CA LYS A 115 -13.89 -8.97 -25.43
C LYS A 115 -14.75 -10.14 -24.95
N ASP A 116 -14.31 -11.39 -25.19
CA ASP A 116 -14.96 -12.61 -24.68
C ASP A 116 -15.17 -12.52 -23.17
N ILE A 117 -14.12 -12.23 -22.39
CA ILE A 117 -14.21 -12.05 -20.94
C ILE A 117 -15.25 -10.98 -20.56
N SER A 118 -15.26 -9.86 -21.29
CA SER A 118 -16.18 -8.74 -21.03
C SER A 118 -17.66 -9.10 -21.25
N ASP A 119 -17.93 -9.99 -22.21
CA ASP A 119 -19.27 -10.36 -22.65
C ASP A 119 -19.85 -11.56 -21.87
N ARG A 120 -19.06 -12.22 -21.01
CA ARG A 120 -19.55 -13.34 -20.17
C ARG A 120 -20.73 -12.93 -19.28
N PRO A 121 -21.68 -13.82 -18.99
CA PRO A 121 -22.77 -13.56 -18.05
C PRO A 121 -22.30 -13.74 -16.59
N LEU A 122 -21.28 -12.99 -16.17
CA LEU A 122 -20.71 -13.03 -14.82
C LEU A 122 -20.84 -11.67 -14.11
N PRO A 123 -20.78 -11.61 -12.77
CA PRO A 123 -20.64 -10.36 -12.04
C PRO A 123 -19.43 -9.54 -12.50
N LYS A 124 -19.52 -8.21 -12.38
CA LYS A 124 -18.47 -7.27 -12.87
C LYS A 124 -17.10 -7.57 -12.27
N ASP A 125 -17.04 -7.86 -10.98
CA ASP A 125 -15.78 -8.11 -10.26
C ASP A 125 -15.15 -9.44 -10.71
N GLU A 126 -15.95 -10.48 -10.96
CA GLU A 126 -15.45 -11.75 -11.48
C GLU A 126 -14.86 -11.61 -12.90
N LYS A 127 -15.47 -10.77 -13.75
CA LYS A 127 -14.88 -10.44 -15.06
C LYS A 127 -13.54 -9.74 -14.93
N LEU A 128 -13.42 -8.82 -13.96
CA LEU A 128 -12.18 -8.09 -13.72
C LEU A 128 -11.06 -9.03 -13.25
N ILE A 129 -11.38 -9.99 -12.38
CA ILE A 129 -10.45 -11.04 -11.95
C ILE A 129 -9.94 -11.84 -13.15
N LEU A 130 -10.84 -12.30 -14.02
CA LEU A 130 -10.46 -13.05 -15.23
C LEU A 130 -9.60 -12.20 -16.18
N LEU A 131 -9.92 -10.91 -16.33
CA LEU A 131 -9.09 -9.99 -17.10
C LEU A 131 -7.69 -9.88 -16.50
N ASN A 132 -7.57 -9.65 -15.20
CA ASN A 132 -6.29 -9.48 -14.53
C ASN A 132 -5.43 -10.76 -14.58
N GLN A 133 -6.04 -11.94 -14.40
CA GLN A 133 -5.36 -13.23 -14.58
C GLN A 133 -4.83 -13.40 -16.00
N TYR A 134 -5.63 -13.07 -17.00
CA TYR A 134 -5.20 -13.13 -18.39
C TYR A 134 -4.09 -12.13 -18.70
N MET A 135 -4.19 -10.90 -18.19
CA MET A 135 -3.13 -9.90 -18.34
C MET A 135 -1.82 -10.33 -17.65
N ALA A 136 -1.89 -11.05 -16.53
CA ALA A 136 -0.71 -11.54 -15.81
C ALA A 136 0.00 -12.66 -16.59
N ASP A 137 -0.77 -13.55 -17.20
CA ASP A 137 -0.25 -14.58 -18.11
C ASP A 137 0.44 -13.94 -19.33
N LEU A 138 -0.20 -12.94 -19.95
CA LEU A 138 0.39 -12.20 -21.08
C LEU A 138 1.67 -11.45 -20.69
N LEU A 139 1.72 -10.88 -19.47
CA LEU A 139 2.91 -10.20 -18.97
C LEU A 139 4.05 -11.20 -18.71
N THR A 140 3.75 -12.35 -18.11
CA THR A 140 4.72 -13.44 -17.90
C THR A 140 5.34 -13.91 -19.22
N LYS A 141 4.50 -14.05 -20.25
CA LYS A 141 4.93 -14.43 -21.61
C LYS A 141 5.56 -13.29 -22.41
N LYS A 142 5.51 -12.05 -21.88
CA LYS A 142 5.91 -10.82 -22.57
C LYS A 142 5.16 -10.63 -23.90
N ASP A 143 3.93 -11.11 -23.97
CA ASP A 143 3.02 -10.93 -25.11
C ASP A 143 2.26 -9.61 -25.02
N MET A 144 1.94 -9.18 -23.80
CA MET A 144 1.41 -7.84 -23.50
C MET A 144 2.00 -7.35 -22.18
N ILE A 145 2.52 -6.13 -22.17
CA ILE A 145 3.26 -5.56 -21.05
C ILE A 145 2.67 -4.19 -20.74
N PRO A 146 1.78 -4.09 -19.74
CA PRO A 146 1.38 -2.81 -19.15
C PRO A 146 2.56 -2.21 -18.37
N ILE A 147 2.84 -0.93 -18.58
CA ILE A 147 4.00 -0.22 -18.02
C ILE A 147 3.52 0.98 -17.22
N SER A 148 3.86 1.04 -15.94
CA SER A 148 3.76 2.25 -15.11
C SER A 148 5.13 2.90 -15.00
N LEU A 149 5.21 4.17 -15.35
CA LEU A 149 6.39 5.00 -15.30
C LEU A 149 6.41 5.79 -13.99
N LYS A 150 7.63 5.98 -13.46
CA LYS A 150 7.90 6.93 -12.39
C LYS A 150 8.99 7.88 -12.81
N ALA A 151 8.84 9.14 -12.39
CA ALA A 151 9.89 10.12 -12.53
C ALA A 151 11.12 9.67 -11.74
N LEU A 152 12.28 9.70 -12.38
CA LEU A 152 13.55 9.38 -11.74
C LEU A 152 14.07 10.59 -10.95
N ALA A 153 14.89 10.32 -9.94
CA ALA A 153 15.66 11.38 -9.29
C ALA A 153 16.69 11.98 -10.26
N LYS A 154 17.00 13.27 -10.12
CA LYS A 154 18.02 13.96 -10.96
C LYS A 154 19.39 13.28 -10.94
N SER A 155 19.73 12.60 -9.84
CA SER A 155 20.99 11.88 -9.65
C SER A 155 20.93 10.40 -10.05
N ALA A 156 19.82 9.92 -10.59
CA ALA A 156 19.66 8.52 -10.97
C ALA A 156 20.64 8.13 -12.08
N LYS A 157 21.41 7.07 -11.85
CA LYS A 157 22.36 6.49 -12.82
C LYS A 157 21.78 5.28 -13.56
N GLU A 158 20.75 4.66 -12.98
CA GLU A 158 20.04 3.53 -13.52
C GLU A 158 18.56 3.64 -13.16
N ALA A 159 17.68 3.09 -13.99
CA ALA A 159 16.29 2.84 -13.63
C ALA A 159 16.13 1.37 -13.22
N LYS A 160 15.28 1.12 -12.23
CA LYS A 160 14.91 -0.21 -11.78
C LYS A 160 13.58 -0.61 -12.39
N LEU A 161 13.37 -1.92 -12.53
CA LEU A 161 12.14 -2.50 -13.05
C LEU A 161 11.69 -3.62 -12.12
N GLU A 162 10.42 -3.59 -11.73
CA GLU A 162 9.78 -4.66 -10.98
C GLU A 162 8.41 -5.01 -11.58
N GLU A 163 8.04 -6.29 -11.54
CA GLU A 163 6.68 -6.74 -11.81
C GLU A 163 5.79 -6.59 -10.57
N ALA A 164 4.62 -5.98 -10.75
CA ALA A 164 3.64 -5.70 -9.71
C ALA A 164 2.28 -6.32 -10.07
N ASN A 165 1.46 -6.60 -9.06
CA ASN A 165 0.10 -7.15 -9.21
C ASN A 165 0.02 -8.44 -10.05
N MET A 166 1.06 -9.28 -10.05
CA MET A 166 1.13 -10.53 -10.84
C MET A 166 0.17 -11.65 -10.38
N GLY A 167 -0.75 -11.37 -9.45
CA GLY A 167 -1.55 -12.40 -8.76
C GLY A 167 -0.67 -13.35 -7.92
N ALA A 168 -1.25 -14.48 -7.53
CA ALA A 168 -0.70 -15.45 -6.55
C ALA A 168 0.64 -16.14 -6.90
N ASN A 169 1.39 -15.67 -7.91
CA ASN A 169 2.63 -16.30 -8.38
C ASN A 169 3.91 -15.89 -7.62
N LYS A 170 3.84 -15.12 -6.53
CA LYS A 170 4.98 -14.92 -5.60
C LYS A 170 4.68 -15.61 -4.27
N THR A 171 5.32 -16.74 -4.00
CA THR A 171 5.26 -17.41 -2.69
C THR A 171 6.05 -16.58 -1.66
N ILE A 172 5.47 -15.49 -1.17
CA ILE A 172 6.05 -14.69 -0.09
C ILE A 172 5.71 -15.37 1.25
N LYS A 173 6.74 -15.70 2.03
CA LYS A 173 6.58 -16.24 3.38
C LYS A 173 6.52 -15.11 4.39
N TYR A 174 5.36 -14.94 5.01
CA TYR A 174 5.15 -13.97 6.08
C TYR A 174 5.35 -14.60 7.47
N ARG A 175 5.97 -13.86 8.39
CA ARG A 175 6.08 -14.23 9.82
C ARG A 175 6.28 -13.00 10.70
N LEU A 176 5.83 -13.08 11.95
CA LEU A 176 6.15 -12.08 12.97
C LEU A 176 7.68 -12.08 13.23
N LYS A 177 8.25 -10.91 13.52
CA LYS A 177 9.61 -10.81 14.05
C LYS A 177 9.54 -10.99 15.57
N PRO A 178 10.23 -12.01 16.14
CA PRO A 178 10.11 -12.28 17.54
C PRO A 178 10.55 -11.16 18.46
N GLY A 179 9.82 -10.98 19.57
CA GLY A 179 10.11 -10.03 20.64
C GLY A 179 9.87 -8.57 20.24
N THR A 180 8.98 -8.29 19.29
CA THR A 180 8.80 -6.93 18.77
C THR A 180 7.42 -6.32 18.97
N LEU A 181 6.44 -7.07 19.49
CA LEU A 181 5.10 -6.53 19.80
C LEU A 181 5.20 -5.53 20.95
N LYS A 182 5.21 -4.23 20.65
CA LYS A 182 5.35 -3.16 21.66
C LYS A 182 4.15 -2.20 21.62
N CYS A 183 3.53 -2.01 22.78
CA CYS A 183 2.50 -1.01 23.05
C CYS A 183 2.81 -0.29 24.37
N ASP A 184 3.86 0.54 24.34
CA ASP A 184 4.35 1.27 25.51
C ASP A 184 3.27 2.17 26.13
N LEU A 185 2.95 1.96 27.40
CA LEU A 185 1.95 2.73 28.16
C LEU A 185 2.60 3.66 29.18
N ASP A 186 3.90 3.93 29.07
CA ASP A 186 4.61 4.84 29.96
C ASP A 186 4.59 6.31 29.50
N MET A 187 4.93 7.20 30.43
CA MET A 187 5.10 8.63 30.25
C MET A 187 6.41 9.07 30.90
N THR A 188 7.56 8.82 30.28
CA THR A 188 8.86 9.40 30.72
C THR A 188 8.86 10.92 30.60
N ASN A 189 8.06 11.48 29.67
CA ASN A 189 7.88 12.93 29.51
C ASN A 189 6.39 13.32 29.67
N PRO A 190 5.84 13.33 30.89
CA PRO A 190 4.43 13.64 31.11
C PRO A 190 4.06 15.04 30.61
N PRO A 191 2.85 15.24 30.04
CA PRO A 191 1.70 14.33 30.08
C PRO A 191 1.57 13.41 28.86
N LEU A 192 2.62 13.28 28.05
CA LEU A 192 2.60 12.47 26.85
C LEU A 192 2.88 11.00 27.19
N PHE A 193 2.04 10.09 26.67
CA PHE A 193 2.51 8.72 26.47
C PHE A 193 3.72 8.76 25.54
N ASP A 194 4.77 8.03 25.87
CA ASP A 194 6.07 8.12 25.18
C ASP A 194 5.96 7.82 23.70
N THR A 195 5.11 6.83 23.38
CA THR A 195 4.67 6.54 22.03
C THR A 195 3.15 6.70 21.90
N GLY A 196 2.64 6.87 20.68
CA GLY A 196 1.20 6.89 20.37
C GLY A 196 0.73 5.67 19.59
N GLU A 197 1.52 4.59 19.59
CA GLU A 197 1.38 3.48 18.66
C GLU A 197 1.38 2.10 19.32
N PHE A 198 0.81 1.13 18.60
CA PHE A 198 1.15 -0.28 18.74
C PHE A 198 2.03 -0.66 17.55
N SER A 199 3.19 -1.27 17.80
CA SER A 199 4.17 -1.55 16.76
C SER A 199 4.74 -2.96 16.87
N PHE A 200 5.20 -3.48 15.74
CA PHE A 200 5.93 -4.74 15.66
C PHE A 200 6.75 -4.83 14.37
N GLY A 201 7.69 -5.77 14.32
CA GLY A 201 8.38 -6.16 13.11
C GLY A 201 7.72 -7.39 12.50
N MET A 202 7.71 -7.48 11.17
CA MET A 202 7.39 -8.69 10.43
C MET A 202 8.46 -8.95 9.37
N PHE A 203 8.49 -10.17 8.87
CA PHE A 203 9.25 -10.54 7.69
C PHE A 203 8.31 -10.83 6.52
N ALA A 204 8.68 -10.32 5.34
CA ALA A 204 8.19 -10.80 4.05
C ALA A 204 9.39 -11.43 3.33
N ASN A 205 9.48 -12.77 3.36
CA ASN A 205 10.72 -13.50 3.08
C ASN A 205 11.86 -13.03 4.00
N ASN A 206 12.91 -12.42 3.44
CA ASN A 206 14.05 -11.90 4.18
C ASN A 206 13.94 -10.40 4.48
N ASP A 207 12.95 -9.71 3.90
CA ASP A 207 12.75 -8.28 4.12
C ASP A 207 12.07 -8.05 5.46
N GLN A 208 12.75 -7.30 6.34
CA GLN A 208 12.17 -6.88 7.60
C GLN A 208 11.33 -5.61 7.40
N ILE A 209 10.14 -5.59 7.98
CA ILE A 209 9.16 -4.51 7.83
C ILE A 209 8.68 -4.11 9.22
N ARG A 210 8.73 -2.81 9.52
CA ARG A 210 8.10 -2.24 10.71
C ARG A 210 6.63 -1.96 10.41
N VAL A 211 5.76 -2.47 11.28
CA VAL A 211 4.32 -2.19 11.27
C VAL A 211 4.00 -1.29 12.45
N GLN A 212 3.22 -0.23 12.22
CA GLN A 212 2.78 0.70 13.27
C GLN A 212 1.31 1.04 13.08
N VAL A 213 0.48 0.76 14.09
CA VAL A 213 -0.90 1.28 14.18
C VAL A 213 -0.84 2.57 14.98
N ARG A 214 -1.05 3.72 14.33
CA ARG A 214 -0.90 5.05 14.98
C ARG A 214 -1.67 6.17 14.32
N SER A 215 -1.96 7.23 15.08
CA SER A 215 -2.36 8.51 14.51
C SER A 215 -1.16 9.22 13.87
N PHE A 216 -1.39 9.84 12.72
CA PHE A 216 -0.38 10.65 12.02
C PHE A 216 -0.46 12.14 12.38
N ARG A 217 -1.44 12.53 13.21
CA ARG A 217 -1.61 13.91 13.66
C ARG A 217 -2.17 13.93 15.08
N TYR A 218 -1.29 13.82 16.07
CA TYR A 218 -1.67 13.83 17.48
C TYR A 218 -2.28 15.16 17.94
N SER A 219 -1.96 16.28 17.28
CA SER A 219 -2.61 17.58 17.53
C SER A 219 -4.10 17.63 17.18
N LYS A 220 -4.63 16.58 16.53
CA LYS A 220 -6.06 16.41 16.26
C LYS A 220 -6.51 15.07 16.85
N PRO A 221 -7.14 15.06 18.04
CA PRO A 221 -7.47 13.82 18.75
C PRO A 221 -8.48 12.94 18.03
N THR A 222 -9.25 13.50 17.09
CA THR A 222 -10.21 12.79 16.24
C THR A 222 -9.58 12.08 15.03
N THR A 223 -8.27 12.25 14.80
CA THR A 223 -7.57 11.62 13.67
C THR A 223 -7.58 10.11 13.83
N LYS A 224 -8.23 9.40 12.90
CA LYS A 224 -8.29 7.93 12.89
C LYS A 224 -6.88 7.33 12.76
N PRO A 225 -6.44 6.47 13.69
CA PRO A 225 -5.18 5.75 13.52
C PRO A 225 -5.21 4.81 12.30
N GLN A 226 -4.05 4.63 11.68
CA GLN A 226 -3.86 3.85 10.46
C GLN A 226 -2.69 2.88 10.65
N THR A 227 -2.70 1.77 9.91
CA THR A 227 -1.61 0.79 9.91
C THR A 227 -0.58 1.14 8.83
N ASP A 228 0.60 1.55 9.26
CA ASP A 228 1.74 1.97 8.43
C ASP A 228 2.75 0.84 8.30
N LEU A 229 3.30 0.62 7.10
CA LEU A 229 4.34 -0.37 6.84
C LEU A 229 5.59 0.30 6.26
N THR A 230 6.71 0.13 6.95
CA THR A 230 8.01 0.71 6.57
C THR A 230 9.07 -0.38 6.49
N PRO A 231 9.67 -0.65 5.32
CA PRO A 231 10.82 -1.54 5.21
C PRO A 231 11.99 -1.08 6.09
N GLN A 232 12.63 -2.00 6.80
CA GLN A 232 13.87 -1.77 7.54
C GLN A 232 15.05 -2.19 6.65
N GLY A 233 15.38 -1.30 5.70
CA GLY A 233 16.37 -1.48 4.65
C GLY A 233 16.08 -0.47 3.53
N GLY A 234 17.06 -0.09 2.71
CA GLY A 234 17.00 1.00 1.71
C GLY A 234 15.98 0.86 0.56
N GLY A 235 14.91 0.10 0.74
CA GLY A 235 13.78 -0.04 -0.20
C GLY A 235 12.77 1.10 -0.11
N ALA A 236 11.92 1.20 -1.14
CA ALA A 236 10.85 2.20 -1.21
C ALA A 236 9.77 1.95 -0.13
N LYS A 237 9.23 3.04 0.46
CA LYS A 237 8.18 2.96 1.49
C LYS A 237 6.94 2.21 0.98
N LEU A 238 6.45 1.23 1.74
CA LEU A 238 5.27 0.42 1.39
C LEU A 238 3.94 1.16 1.61
N SER A 239 3.94 2.32 2.29
CA SER A 239 2.74 3.12 2.59
C SER A 239 1.78 2.43 3.57
N LYS A 240 0.57 2.98 3.71
CA LYS A 240 -0.45 2.53 4.66
C LYS A 240 -1.26 1.37 4.11
N ALA A 241 -1.51 0.37 4.94
CA ALA A 241 -2.40 -0.73 4.62
C ALA A 241 -3.82 -0.21 4.33
N SER A 242 -4.38 -0.63 3.20
CA SER A 242 -5.70 -0.22 2.74
C SER A 242 -6.81 -0.78 3.63
N THR A 243 -7.82 0.03 3.97
CA THR A 243 -9.06 -0.49 4.58
C THR A 243 -9.78 -1.46 3.64
N ALA A 244 -9.66 -1.25 2.32
CA ALA A 244 -10.14 -2.18 1.30
C ALA A 244 -9.46 -3.56 1.33
N ALA A 245 -8.33 -3.71 2.02
CA ALA A 245 -7.68 -5.00 2.27
C ALA A 245 -8.09 -5.55 3.65
N ILE A 246 -8.03 -4.68 4.67
CA ILE A 246 -8.29 -5.02 6.07
C ILE A 246 -9.74 -5.43 6.30
N ASP A 247 -10.70 -4.63 5.84
CA ASP A 247 -12.11 -4.81 6.20
C ASP A 247 -12.68 -6.13 5.64
N PRO A 248 -12.43 -6.52 4.36
CA PRO A 248 -12.87 -7.82 3.86
C PRO A 248 -12.23 -9.01 4.57
N PHE A 249 -10.95 -8.90 4.95
CA PHE A 249 -10.28 -9.96 5.71
C PHE A 249 -10.92 -10.15 7.08
N LEU A 250 -11.16 -9.06 7.81
CA LEU A 250 -11.81 -9.11 9.12
C LEU A 250 -13.24 -9.67 9.00
N ALA A 251 -14.00 -9.23 8.00
CA ALA A 251 -15.37 -9.70 7.76
C ALA A 251 -15.41 -11.22 7.52
N LYS A 252 -14.48 -11.78 6.72
CA LYS A 252 -14.35 -13.24 6.51
C LYS A 252 -14.11 -14.03 7.79
N LEU A 253 -13.54 -13.40 8.82
CA LEU A 253 -13.30 -14.01 10.13
C LEU A 253 -14.43 -13.77 11.15
N GLY A 254 -15.50 -13.06 10.75
CA GLY A 254 -16.55 -12.60 11.66
C GLY A 254 -16.07 -11.51 12.62
N LEU A 255 -15.08 -10.71 12.21
CA LEU A 255 -14.50 -9.61 12.97
C LEU A 255 -14.80 -8.28 12.28
N GLN A 256 -14.70 -7.18 13.05
CA GLN A 256 -14.83 -5.82 12.54
C GLN A 256 -13.65 -4.97 13.00
N ALA A 257 -13.26 -3.98 12.20
CA ALA A 257 -12.28 -2.99 12.61
C ALA A 257 -12.80 -2.19 13.82
N PRO A 258 -11.92 -1.64 14.68
CA PRO A 258 -12.38 -0.82 15.79
C PRO A 258 -13.17 0.39 15.28
N PRO A 259 -14.19 0.86 16.04
CA PRO A 259 -14.87 2.09 15.71
C PRO A 259 -13.86 3.24 15.59
N SER A 260 -14.15 4.21 14.73
CA SER A 260 -13.32 5.41 14.66
C SER A 260 -13.36 6.16 16.01
N ILE A 261 -12.34 6.97 16.29
CA ILE A 261 -12.24 7.70 17.57
C ILE A 261 -13.52 8.49 17.89
N VAL A 262 -14.13 9.10 16.87
CA VAL A 262 -15.38 9.89 17.00
C VAL A 262 -16.64 9.04 17.16
N GLN A 263 -16.58 7.74 16.84
CA GLN A 263 -17.71 6.80 16.93
C GLN A 263 -17.60 5.86 18.13
N ASP A 264 -16.45 5.80 18.81
CA ASP A 264 -16.26 4.96 19.99
C ASP A 264 -16.88 5.65 21.21
N PRO A 265 -17.98 5.13 21.78
CA PRO A 265 -18.64 5.76 22.92
C PRO A 265 -17.77 5.76 24.18
N MET A 266 -16.71 4.95 24.21
CA MET A 266 -15.77 4.89 25.32
C MET A 266 -14.63 5.91 25.19
N ILE A 267 -14.54 6.65 24.07
CA ILE A 267 -13.51 7.68 23.86
C ILE A 267 -14.15 9.07 23.88
N SER A 268 -13.73 9.91 24.83
CA SER A 268 -14.11 11.32 24.83
C SER A 268 -13.11 12.16 24.02
N ILE A 269 -13.60 12.81 22.96
CA ILE A 269 -12.78 13.63 22.05
C ILE A 269 -12.43 15.01 22.61
N ASN A 270 -13.04 15.41 23.74
CA ASN A 270 -12.76 16.67 24.43
C ASN A 270 -11.90 16.51 25.69
N GLY A 271 -11.42 15.28 25.96
CA GLY A 271 -10.58 14.96 27.12
C GLY A 271 -11.35 14.70 28.43
N HIS A 272 -12.66 14.96 28.48
CA HIS A 272 -13.48 14.71 29.66
C HIS A 272 -14.06 13.30 29.61
N PHE A 273 -13.35 12.35 30.20
CA PHE A 273 -13.83 10.97 30.34
C PHE A 273 -14.68 10.82 31.61
N SER A 274 -15.82 10.14 31.49
CA SER A 274 -16.61 9.74 32.66
C SER A 274 -15.92 8.65 33.47
N LYS A 275 -16.32 8.47 34.73
CA LYS A 275 -15.84 7.36 35.57
C LYS A 275 -16.08 6.00 34.90
N ALA A 276 -17.21 5.83 34.23
CA ALA A 276 -17.55 4.60 33.51
C ALA A 276 -16.61 4.35 32.32
N GLN A 277 -16.27 5.39 31.54
CA GLN A 277 -15.34 5.27 30.42
C GLN A 277 -13.92 4.92 30.91
N ILE A 278 -13.45 5.56 31.99
CA ILE A 278 -12.15 5.22 32.59
C ILE A 278 -12.14 3.77 33.07
N LYS A 279 -13.19 3.35 33.80
CA LYS A 279 -13.31 1.97 34.29
C LYS A 279 -13.29 0.97 33.14
N PHE A 280 -14.04 1.24 32.06
CA PHE A 280 -14.05 0.41 30.86
C PHE A 280 -12.64 0.17 30.32
N TRP A 281 -11.83 1.22 30.16
CA TRP A 281 -10.47 1.06 29.61
C TRP A 281 -9.53 0.32 30.54
N VAL A 282 -9.67 0.52 31.85
CA VAL A 282 -8.86 -0.20 32.85
C VAL A 282 -9.21 -1.69 32.86
N ASP A 283 -10.50 -2.02 32.86
CA ASP A 283 -10.98 -3.40 32.77
C ASP A 283 -10.53 -4.05 31.46
N PHE A 284 -10.68 -3.33 30.34
CA PHE A 284 -10.27 -3.79 29.02
C PHE A 284 -8.76 -4.03 28.95
N PHE A 285 -7.93 -3.12 29.48
CA PHE A 285 -6.49 -3.34 29.55
C PHE A 285 -6.16 -4.59 30.38
N ASN A 286 -6.78 -4.75 31.55
CA ASN A 286 -6.59 -5.92 32.40
C ASN A 286 -6.97 -7.24 31.71
N GLN A 287 -7.96 -7.21 30.81
CA GLN A 287 -8.34 -8.37 30.01
C GLN A 287 -7.27 -8.70 28.95
N ILE A 288 -6.72 -7.70 28.26
CA ILE A 288 -5.83 -7.93 27.11
C ILE A 288 -4.34 -8.05 27.45
N LYS A 289 -3.91 -7.63 28.64
CA LYS A 289 -2.49 -7.54 29.02
C LYS A 289 -1.72 -8.86 28.94
N ASP A 290 -2.42 -9.99 29.02
CA ASP A 290 -1.84 -11.34 28.96
C ASP A 290 -2.08 -12.05 27.62
N TYR A 291 -2.70 -11.36 26.65
CA TYR A 291 -2.90 -11.92 25.32
C TYR A 291 -1.57 -12.27 24.66
N LYS A 292 -1.57 -13.45 24.02
CA LYS A 292 -0.48 -13.89 23.15
C LYS A 292 -0.92 -13.77 21.70
N ILE A 293 -0.22 -12.92 20.95
CA ILE A 293 -0.42 -12.76 19.51
C ILE A 293 0.69 -13.56 18.82
N ASP A 294 0.30 -14.58 18.07
CA ASP A 294 1.22 -15.50 17.39
C ASP A 294 2.20 -16.17 18.36
N GLY A 295 1.74 -16.46 19.58
CA GLY A 295 2.55 -17.06 20.65
C GLY A 295 3.29 -16.06 21.54
N GLU A 296 3.33 -14.78 21.18
CA GLU A 296 4.13 -13.77 21.88
C GLU A 296 3.28 -12.79 22.69
N LYS A 297 3.75 -12.43 23.88
CA LYS A 297 3.11 -11.37 24.69
C LYS A 297 3.42 -10.00 24.10
N VAL A 298 2.49 -9.07 24.26
CA VAL A 298 2.74 -7.65 23.98
C VAL A 298 3.57 -7.07 25.13
N ASP A 299 4.66 -6.42 24.78
CA ASP A 299 5.44 -5.58 25.70
C ASP A 299 4.74 -4.23 25.87
N TYR A 300 4.27 -3.97 27.08
CA TYR A 300 3.63 -2.71 27.43
C TYR A 300 4.60 -1.70 28.08
N ASP A 301 5.87 -2.07 28.29
CA ASP A 301 6.85 -1.36 29.13
C ASP A 301 6.52 -1.43 30.64
N PHE A 302 6.31 -2.65 31.15
CA PHE A 302 5.92 -2.87 32.56
C PHE A 302 7.13 -3.10 33.47
N PRO A 303 7.22 -2.46 34.66
CA PRO A 303 6.21 -1.58 35.25
C PRO A 303 6.17 -0.19 34.60
N PHE A 304 4.96 0.35 34.37
CA PHE A 304 4.81 1.73 33.88
C PHE A 304 5.33 2.68 34.96
N GLU A 305 6.07 3.72 34.60
CA GLU A 305 6.80 4.49 35.60
C GLU A 305 6.26 5.91 35.81
N LEU A 306 5.53 6.52 34.87
CA LEU A 306 5.43 8.00 34.80
C LEU A 306 6.83 8.65 34.89
N GLY A 307 7.86 7.95 34.42
CA GLY A 307 9.27 8.30 34.66
C GLY A 307 9.83 7.98 36.06
N ASN A 308 9.11 7.26 36.96
CA ASN A 308 9.64 6.65 38.21
C ASN A 308 8.91 5.35 38.69
N LYS A 309 9.59 4.20 38.59
CA LYS A 309 9.49 2.87 39.25
C LYS A 309 8.14 2.19 39.62
N LYS A 310 6.99 2.84 39.83
CA LYS A 310 5.68 2.16 40.12
C LYS A 310 4.44 3.00 39.75
N SER A 311 3.89 2.78 38.56
CA SER A 311 2.59 3.29 38.10
C SER A 311 1.73 2.19 37.48
N SER A 312 0.44 2.47 37.28
CA SER A 312 -0.53 1.60 36.63
C SER A 312 -1.11 2.27 35.40
N PHE A 313 -1.68 1.48 34.46
CA PHE A 313 -2.34 2.04 33.29
C PHE A 313 -3.44 3.05 33.68
N GLU A 314 -4.21 2.74 34.74
CA GLU A 314 -5.22 3.65 35.27
C GLU A 314 -4.61 4.99 35.72
N LYS A 315 -3.49 4.94 36.44
CA LYS A 315 -2.80 6.15 36.94
C LYS A 315 -2.25 6.98 35.78
N ASN A 316 -1.64 6.34 34.77
CA ASN A 316 -1.13 7.03 33.58
C ASN A 316 -2.26 7.65 32.77
N LEU A 317 -3.36 6.93 32.55
CA LEU A 317 -4.53 7.43 31.85
C LEU A 317 -5.15 8.62 32.59
N LYS A 318 -5.39 8.52 33.90
CA LYS A 318 -5.92 9.62 34.71
C LYS A 318 -5.00 10.84 34.71
N TYR A 319 -3.70 10.62 34.84
CA TYR A 319 -2.72 11.70 34.81
C TYR A 319 -2.69 12.40 33.45
N GLY A 320 -2.63 11.63 32.37
CA GLY A 320 -2.67 12.13 31.00
C GLY A 320 -3.91 12.96 30.74
N LEU A 321 -5.10 12.46 31.09
CA LEU A 321 -6.36 13.17 30.92
C LEU A 321 -6.43 14.45 31.75
N LYS A 322 -5.99 14.43 33.02
CA LYS A 322 -5.95 15.63 33.88
C LYS A 322 -5.06 16.72 33.28
N ASN A 323 -4.02 16.35 32.55
CA ASN A 323 -3.00 17.26 32.05
C ASN A 323 -3.03 17.43 30.52
N CYS A 324 -4.03 16.89 29.81
CA CYS A 324 -4.02 16.84 28.35
C CYS A 324 -4.13 18.21 27.69
N GLY A 325 -4.54 19.25 28.42
CA GLY A 325 -4.53 20.64 27.95
C GLY A 325 -3.14 21.31 27.98
N LYS A 326 -2.12 20.69 28.59
CA LYS A 326 -0.76 21.25 28.69
C LYS A 326 0.10 21.01 27.46
N ASP A 327 -0.23 20.02 26.64
CA ASP A 327 0.45 19.74 25.38
C ASP A 327 -0.60 19.44 24.29
N PRO A 328 -0.52 20.09 23.11
CA PRO A 328 -1.50 19.91 22.04
C PRO A 328 -1.63 18.47 21.52
N ASN A 329 -0.62 17.63 21.73
CA ASN A 329 -0.60 16.24 21.28
C ASN A 329 -1.06 15.24 22.35
N ALA A 330 -1.19 15.64 23.62
CA ALA A 330 -1.46 14.71 24.72
C ALA A 330 -2.77 13.96 24.53
N LEU A 331 -3.87 14.67 24.28
CA LEU A 331 -5.16 14.03 24.06
C LEU A 331 -5.13 13.10 22.83
N GLY A 332 -4.47 13.50 21.74
CA GLY A 332 -4.37 12.65 20.56
C GLY A 332 -3.49 11.42 20.74
N ARG A 333 -2.45 11.47 21.59
CA ARG A 333 -1.69 10.26 21.96
C ARG A 333 -2.54 9.33 22.83
N ILE A 334 -3.32 9.87 23.77
CA ILE A 334 -4.25 9.10 24.60
C ILE A 334 -5.28 8.40 23.72
N THR A 335 -6.01 9.12 22.85
CA THR A 335 -7.04 8.50 21.99
C THR A 335 -6.44 7.48 21.01
N SER A 336 -5.24 7.76 20.47
CA SER A 336 -4.50 6.79 19.64
C SER A 336 -4.18 5.51 20.41
N LYS A 337 -3.73 5.61 21.67
CA LYS A 337 -3.43 4.44 22.51
C LYS A 337 -4.67 3.60 22.79
N LEU A 338 -5.77 4.21 23.21
CA LEU A 338 -7.02 3.50 23.48
C LEU A 338 -7.52 2.74 22.23
N PHE A 339 -7.41 3.36 21.05
CA PHE A 339 -7.69 2.68 19.79
C PHE A 339 -6.73 1.52 19.49
N THR A 340 -5.44 1.67 19.77
CA THR A 340 -4.48 0.58 19.58
C THR A 340 -4.72 -0.60 20.52
N LEU A 341 -5.22 -0.37 21.75
CA LEU A 341 -5.61 -1.45 22.66
C LEU A 341 -6.73 -2.32 22.04
N ARG A 342 -7.71 -1.71 21.36
CA ARG A 342 -8.74 -2.48 20.63
C ARG A 342 -8.15 -3.30 19.48
N TYR A 343 -7.16 -2.76 18.78
CA TYR A 343 -6.48 -3.50 17.73
C TYR A 343 -5.68 -4.71 18.26
N ILE A 344 -5.10 -4.61 19.45
CA ILE A 344 -4.44 -5.76 20.12
C ILE A 344 -5.44 -6.90 20.33
N GLU A 345 -6.67 -6.62 20.77
CA GLU A 345 -7.71 -7.64 20.88
C GLU A 345 -8.06 -8.27 19.53
N ILE A 346 -8.17 -7.48 18.46
CA ILE A 346 -8.42 -8.00 17.10
C ILE A 346 -7.27 -8.91 16.66
N TYR A 347 -6.02 -8.51 16.88
CA TYR A 347 -4.85 -9.29 16.48
C TYR A 347 -4.78 -10.60 17.27
N TYR A 348 -5.14 -10.57 18.56
CA TYR A 348 -5.31 -11.77 19.36
C TYR A 348 -6.39 -12.69 18.79
N LYS A 349 -7.59 -12.18 18.46
CA LYS A 349 -8.68 -12.97 17.86
C LYS A 349 -8.30 -13.58 16.51
N ILE A 350 -7.54 -12.86 15.68
CA ILE A 350 -6.99 -13.38 14.43
C ILE A 350 -5.99 -14.51 14.70
N SER A 351 -5.12 -14.34 15.69
CA SER A 351 -4.14 -15.37 16.09
C SER A 351 -4.81 -16.62 16.63
N GLN A 352 -5.86 -16.50 17.45
CA GLN A 352 -6.66 -17.62 17.94
C GLN A 352 -7.30 -18.43 16.79
N LYS A 353 -7.66 -17.76 15.69
CA LYS A 353 -8.16 -18.40 14.47
C LYS A 353 -7.06 -19.03 13.60
N LYS A 354 -5.79 -18.98 14.03
CA LYS A 354 -4.61 -19.42 13.26
C LYS A 354 -4.48 -18.71 11.90
N LYS A 355 -4.89 -17.44 11.84
CA LYS A 355 -4.90 -16.60 10.62
C LYS A 355 -3.91 -15.44 10.66
N PHE A 356 -2.96 -15.47 11.59
CA PHE A 356 -2.04 -14.35 11.78
C PHE A 356 -1.06 -14.19 10.61
N LYS A 357 -0.63 -15.28 9.98
CA LYS A 357 0.22 -15.23 8.78
C LYS A 357 -0.51 -14.57 7.60
N GLU A 358 -1.74 -14.97 7.33
CA GLU A 358 -2.59 -14.39 6.29
C GLU A 358 -2.95 -12.93 6.61
N TRP A 359 -2.98 -12.57 7.90
CA TRP A 359 -3.14 -11.19 8.32
C TRP A 359 -1.90 -10.34 8.00
N LEU A 360 -0.69 -10.83 8.28
CA LEU A 360 0.54 -10.14 7.89
C LEU A 360 0.64 -9.95 6.37
N GLU A 361 0.24 -10.97 5.61
CA GLU A 361 0.09 -10.89 4.15
C GLU A 361 -0.90 -9.78 3.75
N THR A 362 -2.09 -9.77 4.36
CA THR A 362 -3.13 -8.76 4.09
C THR A 362 -2.62 -7.34 4.36
N LEU A 363 -1.88 -7.14 5.45
CA LEU A 363 -1.26 -5.85 5.76
C LEU A 363 -0.22 -5.46 4.71
N TYR A 364 0.67 -6.38 4.35
CA TYR A 364 1.73 -6.17 3.37
C TYR A 364 1.19 -5.83 1.99
N LEU A 365 0.32 -6.69 1.46
CA LEU A 365 -0.31 -6.48 0.16
C LEU A 365 -1.22 -5.26 0.19
N GLY A 366 -1.93 -5.04 1.31
CA GLY A 366 -2.75 -3.85 1.56
C GLY A 366 -1.97 -2.53 1.46
N ALA A 367 -0.71 -2.55 1.91
CA ALA A 367 0.20 -1.42 1.82
C ALA A 367 0.67 -1.24 0.37
N LYS A 368 1.13 -2.32 -0.27
CA LYS A 368 1.55 -2.34 -1.68
C LYS A 368 0.46 -2.03 -2.69
N LYS A 369 -0.81 -2.14 -2.30
CA LYS A 369 -1.96 -2.17 -3.21
C LYS A 369 -1.96 -3.40 -4.13
N GLU A 370 -1.50 -4.54 -3.62
CA GLU A 370 -1.43 -5.84 -4.31
C GLU A 370 -2.36 -6.89 -3.67
N PHE A 371 -3.43 -6.46 -2.99
CA PHE A 371 -4.26 -7.28 -2.10
C PHE A 371 -5.55 -7.81 -2.74
N SER A 372 -5.75 -7.55 -4.02
CA SER A 372 -6.97 -7.90 -4.72
C SER A 372 -6.63 -8.44 -6.09
N ASP A 373 -7.21 -9.59 -6.44
CA ASP A 373 -7.26 -10.09 -7.82
C ASP A 373 -7.98 -9.10 -8.76
N LEU A 374 -8.58 -8.04 -8.21
CA LEU A 374 -9.15 -6.92 -8.95
C LEU A 374 -8.11 -5.88 -9.40
N ASN A 375 -6.87 -5.92 -8.92
CA ASN A 375 -5.83 -5.00 -9.36
C ASN A 375 -5.08 -5.54 -10.58
N GLY A 376 -4.92 -4.71 -11.61
CA GLY A 376 -4.32 -5.12 -12.87
C GLY A 376 -2.79 -5.28 -12.77
N PRO A 377 -2.20 -6.32 -13.40
CA PRO A 377 -0.76 -6.54 -13.45
C PRO A 377 -0.07 -5.50 -14.33
N PHE A 378 1.16 -5.12 -13.96
CA PHE A 378 2.00 -4.21 -14.73
C PHE A 378 3.47 -4.34 -14.34
N ILE A 379 4.37 -3.80 -15.15
CA ILE A 379 5.75 -3.51 -14.74
C ILE A 379 5.87 -2.06 -14.32
N LYS A 380 6.62 -1.81 -13.26
CA LYS A 380 6.94 -0.48 -12.78
C LYS A 380 8.39 -0.16 -13.09
N ILE A 381 8.64 0.98 -13.74
CA ILE A 381 9.99 1.48 -14.04
C ILE A 381 10.23 2.75 -13.22
N PHE A 382 11.24 2.75 -12.34
CA PHE A 382 11.45 3.80 -11.32
C PHE A 382 12.90 4.06 -10.94
#